data_AF-A0A2W4NTV9-F1
#
_entry.id   AF-A0A2W4NTV9-F1
#
_cell.length_a   1.000
_cell.length_b   1.000
_cell.length_c   1.000
_cell.angle_alpha   90.00
_cell.angle_beta   90.00
_cell.angle_gamma   90.00
#
_symmetry.space_group_name_H-M   'P 1'
#
loop_
_entity.id
_entity.type
_entity.pdbx_description
1 polymer ?
#
loop_
_entity_poly.entity_id
_entity_poly.type
_entity_poly.pdbx_seq_one_letter_code
_entity_poly.pdbx_strand_id
1 'polypeptide(L)'
;MPIPTQNEFLVPFLRLLSDGNSYTRGQLMFRLGRYFSLSEDDLQEMAGNQLAIVSRVAWCDIHFCKAGFVEKQQHHRESIHDSFRITSLGLRELQRNPGQITVGYLQGFYRGRVLRGSGADDTTSDAEIELKERLEALPPPFTVIHSVRWITHDSRMHGSVGEADFLIAHPEHGVLVLEVKGGEIIIERDGNQAQWYSRSRGGRVNKINDPCSQAERSCRALHDWLENDLRTRNFRYAIFPAVALPDSYVDSDLRMDCVEEMFIDCTQIDNLEQRILDIYAFWKQRADRANERMDGKAAVDGLVDLVVPTRQLRPRIADIFERERRKIEELTQQQFRVLRLLRNHRRAAIVGGAGTGKTMLAMEKAQQLADSGMRVLFLCFNRHLATWLGKNLQSEMIHVATFHGLVGQARGWAKLTEGRQLDWDAFNEKAPDLLLDAIHVMRSPDSGVQDRFFDAIIVDEAQDFEAAWWIPLPDLLKDPEHGIFYI
;
A
#
# COMPACT_ATOMS: atom_id res chain seq x y z
N MET A 1 -35.47 -0.18 10.92
CA MET A 1 -34.39 -0.91 11.64
C MET A 1 -33.14 -0.07 11.47
N PRO A 2 -32.22 0.04 12.45
CA PRO A 2 -31.02 0.84 12.22
C PRO A 2 -30.31 0.36 10.95
N ILE A 3 -29.94 1.30 10.08
CA ILE A 3 -29.26 0.97 8.82
C ILE A 3 -28.01 0.16 9.15
N PRO A 4 -27.81 -1.02 8.52
CA PRO A 4 -26.65 -1.85 8.80
C PRO A 4 -25.33 -1.09 8.62
N THR A 5 -24.35 -1.49 9.41
CA THR A 5 -22.99 -0.95 9.40
C THR A 5 -22.32 -1.18 8.04
N GLN A 6 -21.26 -0.43 7.76
CA GLN A 6 -20.50 -0.52 6.50
C GLN A 6 -20.02 -1.95 6.18
N ASN A 7 -19.63 -2.73 7.18
CA ASN A 7 -19.14 -4.09 6.99
C ASN A 7 -20.27 -5.07 6.62
N GLU A 8 -21.48 -4.85 7.13
CA GLU A 8 -22.63 -5.72 6.86
C GLU A 8 -23.10 -5.63 5.41
N PHE A 9 -22.75 -4.56 4.69
CA PHE A 9 -23.04 -4.39 3.27
C PHE A 9 -22.08 -5.15 2.33
N LEU A 10 -20.90 -5.58 2.80
CA LEU A 10 -19.85 -6.15 1.94
C LEU A 10 -20.30 -7.46 1.28
N VAL A 11 -20.73 -8.44 2.08
CA VAL A 11 -21.12 -9.77 1.57
C VAL A 11 -22.40 -9.71 0.73
N PRO A 12 -23.48 -9.03 1.14
CA PRO A 12 -24.67 -8.89 0.32
C PRO A 12 -24.41 -8.19 -1.02
N PHE A 13 -23.54 -7.18 -1.04
CA PHE A 13 -23.14 -6.50 -2.27
C PHE A 13 -22.49 -7.47 -3.27
N LEU A 14 -21.51 -8.26 -2.82
CA LEU A 14 -20.87 -9.27 -3.67
C LEU A 14 -21.84 -10.37 -4.11
N ARG A 15 -22.74 -10.82 -3.22
CA ARG A 15 -23.75 -11.84 -3.56
C ARG A 15 -24.68 -11.39 -4.68
N LEU A 16 -25.06 -10.10 -4.71
CA LEU A 16 -25.89 -9.58 -5.79
C LEU A 16 -25.20 -9.60 -7.16
N LEU A 17 -23.87 -9.55 -7.17
CA LEU A 17 -23.05 -9.63 -8.38
C LEU A 17 -22.66 -11.08 -8.74
N SER A 18 -22.96 -12.06 -7.89
CA SER A 18 -22.48 -13.46 -8.03
C SER A 18 -23.06 -14.22 -9.22
N ASP A 19 -24.08 -13.67 -9.88
CA ASP A 19 -24.64 -14.17 -11.13
C ASP A 19 -23.77 -13.81 -12.37
N GLY A 20 -22.69 -13.05 -12.17
CA GLY A 20 -21.74 -12.67 -13.22
C GLY A 20 -22.21 -11.51 -14.12
N ASN A 21 -23.41 -10.98 -13.88
CA ASN A 21 -23.99 -9.87 -14.63
C ASN A 21 -23.45 -8.51 -14.15
N SER A 22 -23.51 -7.52 -15.03
CA SER A 22 -23.17 -6.13 -14.69
C SER A 22 -24.39 -5.39 -14.15
N TYR A 23 -24.22 -4.71 -13.01
CA TYR A 23 -25.28 -3.91 -12.38
C TYR A 23 -24.85 -2.47 -12.14
N THR A 24 -25.77 -1.52 -12.34
CA THR A 24 -25.48 -0.11 -12.03
C THR A 24 -25.53 0.16 -10.53
N ARG A 25 -24.87 1.23 -10.08
CA ARG A 25 -24.94 1.68 -8.67
C ARG A 25 -26.39 1.84 -8.20
N GLY A 26 -27.24 2.47 -9.02
CA GLY A 26 -28.66 2.64 -8.71
C GLY A 26 -29.41 1.31 -8.55
N GLN A 27 -29.14 0.33 -9.42
CA GLN A 27 -29.73 -1.01 -9.31
C GLN A 27 -29.25 -1.74 -8.04
N LEU A 28 -27.97 -1.61 -7.69
CA LEU A 28 -27.40 -2.20 -6.48
C LEU A 28 -27.98 -1.56 -5.22
N MET A 29 -28.13 -0.24 -5.18
CA MET A 29 -28.79 0.47 -4.08
C MET A 29 -30.22 -0.03 -3.87
N PHE A 30 -31.00 -0.13 -4.95
CA PHE A 30 -32.38 -0.65 -4.87
C PHE A 30 -32.43 -2.08 -4.35
N ARG A 31 -31.57 -2.97 -4.89
CA ARG A 31 -31.54 -4.39 -4.49
C ARG A 31 -31.05 -4.57 -3.05
N LEU A 32 -30.05 -3.80 -2.62
CA LEU A 32 -29.56 -3.82 -1.23
C LEU A 32 -30.59 -3.24 -0.26
N GLY A 33 -31.30 -2.19 -0.64
CA GLY A 33 -32.41 -1.65 0.15
C GLY A 33 -33.50 -2.71 0.39
N ARG A 34 -33.85 -3.48 -0.65
CA ARG A 34 -34.77 -4.62 -0.51
C ARG A 34 -34.17 -5.76 0.31
N TYR A 35 -32.89 -6.07 0.14
CA TYR A 35 -32.21 -7.14 0.89
C TYR A 35 -32.26 -6.90 2.40
N PHE A 36 -32.07 -5.65 2.83
CA PHE A 36 -32.12 -5.26 4.24
C PHE A 36 -33.50 -4.82 4.73
N SER A 37 -34.55 -4.93 3.90
CA SER A 37 -35.91 -4.48 4.22
C SER A 37 -35.98 -3.04 4.75
N LEU A 38 -35.22 -2.12 4.14
CA LEU A 38 -35.18 -0.71 4.54
C LEU A 38 -36.52 -0.02 4.21
N SER A 39 -37.06 0.74 5.16
CA SER A 39 -38.26 1.56 4.98
C SER A 39 -37.96 2.85 4.19
N GLU A 40 -39.00 3.57 3.77
CA GLU A 40 -38.82 4.88 3.10
C GLU A 40 -38.09 5.88 3.99
N ASP A 41 -38.37 5.86 5.30
CA ASP A 41 -37.67 6.70 6.27
C ASP A 41 -36.18 6.31 6.41
N ASP A 42 -35.87 5.00 6.42
CA ASP A 42 -34.48 4.52 6.45
C ASP A 42 -33.72 4.91 5.16
N LEU A 43 -34.40 4.97 4.01
CA LEU A 43 -33.77 5.39 2.75
C LEU A 43 -33.46 6.90 2.71
N GLN A 44 -34.11 7.70 3.56
CA GLN A 44 -33.88 9.14 3.71
C GLN A 44 -32.88 9.51 4.81
N GLU A 45 -32.42 8.53 5.60
CA GLU A 45 -31.45 8.77 6.68
C GLU A 45 -30.11 9.28 6.12
N MET A 46 -29.58 10.34 6.73
CA MET A 46 -28.33 10.97 6.31
C MET A 46 -27.14 10.44 7.10
N ALA A 47 -26.05 10.13 6.40
CA ALA A 47 -24.73 9.90 6.98
C ALA A 47 -23.78 11.03 6.53
N GLY A 48 -23.71 12.10 7.31
CA GLY A 48 -23.03 13.34 6.91
C GLY A 48 -23.86 14.11 5.87
N ASN A 49 -23.27 14.40 4.70
CA ASN A 49 -23.93 15.18 3.63
C ASN A 49 -24.59 14.31 2.54
N GLN A 50 -24.65 12.99 2.70
CA GLN A 50 -25.24 12.06 1.73
C GLN A 50 -26.13 11.04 2.45
N LEU A 51 -27.05 10.42 1.70
CA LEU A 51 -27.87 9.32 2.23
C LEU A 51 -26.98 8.17 2.70
N ALA A 52 -27.34 7.58 3.84
CA ALA A 52 -26.58 6.51 4.46
C ALA A 52 -26.36 5.33 3.50
N ILE A 53 -27.39 4.89 2.77
CA ILE A 53 -27.27 3.81 1.77
C ILE A 53 -26.30 4.15 0.63
N VAL A 54 -26.23 5.41 0.19
CA VAL A 54 -25.28 5.86 -0.83
C VAL A 54 -23.85 5.73 -0.31
N SER A 55 -23.62 6.15 0.94
CA SER A 55 -22.33 6.03 1.62
C SER A 55 -21.91 4.56 1.79
N ARG A 56 -22.84 3.67 2.15
CA ARG A 56 -22.58 2.23 2.32
C ARG A 56 -22.23 1.54 1.00
N VAL A 57 -22.94 1.86 -0.09
CA VAL A 57 -22.65 1.31 -1.43
C VAL A 57 -21.34 1.86 -1.99
N ALA A 58 -21.05 3.15 -1.79
CA ALA A 58 -19.76 3.75 -2.16
C ALA A 58 -18.59 3.12 -1.37
N TRP A 59 -18.82 2.73 -0.12
CA TRP A 59 -17.84 2.02 0.69
C TRP A 59 -17.50 0.63 0.10
N CYS A 60 -18.50 -0.15 -0.31
CA CYS A 60 -18.29 -1.44 -0.98
C CYS A 60 -17.52 -1.29 -2.30
N ASP A 61 -17.90 -0.31 -3.14
CA ASP A 61 -17.19 0.05 -4.36
C ASP A 61 -15.69 0.25 -4.10
N ILE A 62 -15.33 1.16 -3.19
CA ILE A 62 -13.92 1.51 -2.92
C ILE A 62 -13.11 0.27 -2.50
N HIS A 63 -13.66 -0.54 -1.61
CA HIS A 63 -12.91 -1.65 -1.03
C HIS A 63 -12.82 -2.86 -1.97
N PHE A 64 -13.89 -3.20 -2.70
CA PHE A 64 -13.84 -4.29 -3.66
C PHE A 64 -13.05 -3.95 -4.92
N CYS A 65 -13.15 -2.72 -5.43
CA CYS A 65 -12.32 -2.28 -6.55
C CYS A 65 -10.83 -2.29 -6.17
N LYS A 66 -10.48 -1.83 -4.95
CA LYS A 66 -9.09 -1.86 -4.46
C LYS A 66 -8.56 -3.27 -4.21
N ALA A 67 -9.42 -4.19 -3.76
CA ALA A 67 -9.06 -5.60 -3.57
C ALA A 67 -9.05 -6.40 -4.89
N GLY A 68 -9.51 -5.80 -6.00
CA GLY A 68 -9.65 -6.48 -7.28
C GLY A 68 -10.82 -7.48 -7.33
N PHE A 69 -11.77 -7.42 -6.39
CA PHE A 69 -12.90 -8.34 -6.32
C PHE A 69 -14.03 -7.94 -7.28
N VAL A 70 -14.13 -6.66 -7.61
CA VAL A 70 -15.16 -6.09 -8.48
C VAL A 70 -14.51 -5.15 -9.48
N GLU A 71 -14.90 -5.28 -10.74
CA GLU A 71 -14.59 -4.33 -11.80
C GLU A 71 -15.66 -3.25 -11.86
N LYS A 72 -15.22 -2.01 -12.07
CA LYS A 72 -16.08 -0.84 -12.19
C LYS A 72 -15.87 -0.15 -13.52
N GLN A 73 -16.97 0.09 -14.24
CA GLN A 73 -16.98 0.97 -15.40
C GLN A 73 -17.64 2.30 -15.01
N GLN A 74 -16.88 3.39 -15.08
CA GLN A 74 -17.33 4.70 -14.65
C GLN A 74 -18.18 5.38 -15.74
N HIS A 75 -19.32 5.94 -15.36
CA HIS A 75 -20.14 6.73 -16.26
C HIS A 75 -19.66 8.20 -16.29
N HIS A 76 -19.68 8.82 -17.46
CA HIS A 76 -19.02 10.10 -17.75
C HIS A 76 -19.74 11.34 -17.19
N ARG A 77 -21.00 11.20 -16.72
CA ARG A 77 -21.80 12.31 -16.19
C ARG A 77 -22.29 12.13 -14.76
N GLU A 78 -22.67 10.91 -14.38
CA GLU A 78 -23.37 10.64 -13.12
C GLU A 78 -22.95 9.29 -12.55
N SER A 79 -22.47 9.27 -11.30
CA SER A 79 -21.93 8.07 -10.64
C SER A 79 -22.99 7.02 -10.29
N ILE A 80 -24.28 7.38 -10.33
CA ILE A 80 -25.39 6.44 -10.13
C ILE A 80 -25.48 5.41 -11.28
N HIS A 81 -24.92 5.75 -12.44
CA HIS A 81 -24.84 4.90 -13.63
C HIS A 81 -23.53 4.14 -13.75
N ASP A 82 -22.60 4.26 -12.79
CA ASP A 82 -21.43 3.39 -12.73
C ASP A 82 -21.87 1.93 -12.69
N SER A 83 -21.31 1.08 -13.54
CA SER A 83 -21.63 -0.35 -13.58
C SER A 83 -20.55 -1.17 -12.88
N PHE A 84 -20.97 -2.25 -12.23
CA PHE A 84 -20.14 -3.14 -11.43
C PHE A 84 -20.33 -4.58 -11.87
N ARG A 85 -19.23 -5.31 -11.99
CA ARG A 85 -19.23 -6.74 -12.29
C ARG A 85 -18.27 -7.46 -11.35
N ILE A 86 -18.68 -8.61 -10.81
CA ILE A 86 -17.79 -9.42 -9.97
C ILE A 86 -16.67 -10.00 -10.85
N THR A 87 -15.45 -10.03 -10.31
CA THR A 87 -14.32 -10.72 -10.93
C THR A 87 -14.29 -12.19 -10.51
N SER A 88 -13.50 -13.00 -11.21
CA SER A 88 -13.21 -14.37 -10.81
C SER A 88 -12.63 -14.48 -9.39
N LEU A 89 -11.76 -13.53 -9.00
CA LEU A 89 -11.21 -13.42 -7.65
C LEU A 89 -12.32 -13.14 -6.62
N GLY A 90 -13.17 -12.15 -6.89
CA GLY A 90 -14.29 -11.82 -6.01
C GLY A 90 -15.27 -12.97 -5.83
N LEU A 91 -15.56 -13.72 -6.91
CA LEU A 91 -16.46 -14.88 -6.87
C LEU A 91 -15.87 -16.04 -6.07
N ARG A 92 -14.57 -16.33 -6.26
CA ARG A 92 -13.82 -17.35 -5.51
C ARG A 92 -13.83 -17.06 -4.00
N GLU A 93 -13.50 -15.83 -3.64
CA GLU A 93 -13.42 -15.41 -2.24
C GLU A 93 -14.79 -15.39 -1.57
N LEU A 94 -15.84 -15.03 -2.33
CA LEU A 94 -17.23 -15.13 -1.87
C LEU A 94 -17.67 -16.58 -1.61
N GLN A 95 -17.26 -17.54 -2.44
CA GLN A 95 -17.60 -18.95 -2.26
C GLN A 95 -16.80 -19.61 -1.14
N ARG A 96 -15.53 -19.26 -0.99
CA ARG A 96 -14.61 -19.91 -0.04
C ARG A 96 -14.80 -19.43 1.39
N ASN A 97 -14.82 -18.11 1.61
CA ASN A 97 -14.79 -17.52 2.95
C ASN A 97 -15.76 -16.33 3.10
N PRO A 98 -17.07 -16.47 2.81
CA PRO A 98 -18.00 -15.34 2.83
C PRO A 98 -18.04 -14.62 4.19
N GLY A 99 -17.92 -15.36 5.30
CA GLY A 99 -17.92 -14.79 6.66
C GLY A 99 -16.67 -14.01 7.06
N GLN A 100 -15.58 -14.08 6.27
CA GLN A 100 -14.33 -13.38 6.55
C GLN A 100 -14.15 -12.11 5.72
N ILE A 101 -15.04 -11.84 4.76
CA ILE A 101 -14.98 -10.66 3.88
C ILE A 101 -15.28 -9.39 4.70
N THR A 102 -14.22 -8.84 5.27
CA THR A 102 -14.19 -7.61 6.07
C THR A 102 -13.22 -6.62 5.42
N VAL A 103 -13.26 -5.35 5.80
CA VAL A 103 -12.29 -4.36 5.30
C VAL A 103 -10.84 -4.79 5.62
N GLY A 104 -10.59 -5.37 6.80
CA GLY A 104 -9.26 -5.87 7.18
C GLY A 104 -8.79 -7.04 6.31
N TYR A 105 -9.71 -7.93 5.92
CA TYR A 105 -9.43 -9.00 4.96
C TYR A 105 -9.09 -8.44 3.58
N LEU A 106 -9.92 -7.51 3.07
CA LEU A 106 -9.72 -6.85 1.78
C LEU A 106 -8.42 -6.04 1.72
N GLN A 107 -7.97 -5.48 2.85
CA GLN A 107 -6.69 -4.76 2.96
C GLN A 107 -5.47 -5.63 2.65
N GLY A 108 -5.54 -6.95 2.88
CA GLY A 108 -4.50 -7.89 2.47
C GLY A 108 -4.24 -7.85 0.95
N PHE A 109 -5.26 -7.49 0.18
CA PHE A 109 -5.23 -7.40 -1.28
C PHE A 109 -4.88 -5.98 -1.79
N TYR A 110 -4.76 -4.96 -0.90
CA TYR A 110 -4.46 -3.58 -1.32
C TYR A 110 -3.01 -3.34 -1.70
N ARG A 111 -2.13 -4.35 -1.56
CA ARG A 111 -0.74 -4.26 -2.00
C ARG A 111 -0.63 -4.49 -3.50
N GLY A 112 -0.97 -3.41 -4.21
CA GLY A 112 -0.83 -3.27 -5.64
C GLY A 112 -1.27 -1.87 -6.04
N ARG A 113 -0.43 -0.85 -5.79
CA ARG A 113 -0.51 0.39 -6.57
C ARG A 113 -0.10 0.04 -8.01
N VAL A 114 -1.00 -0.56 -8.76
CA VAL A 114 -1.00 -0.38 -10.20
C VAL A 114 -1.61 1.00 -10.42
N LEU A 115 -0.74 2.02 -10.42
CA LEU A 115 -0.98 3.14 -11.32
C LEU A 115 -1.03 2.48 -12.71
N ARG A 116 -2.24 2.22 -13.23
CA ARG A 116 -2.41 1.90 -14.65
C ARG A 116 -2.05 3.19 -15.37
N GLY A 117 -0.76 3.35 -15.66
CA GLY A 117 -0.29 4.35 -16.59
C GLY A 117 -1.05 4.14 -17.89
N SER A 118 -1.45 5.24 -18.51
CA SER A 118 -1.85 5.30 -19.91
C SER A 118 -0.83 4.53 -20.75
N GLY A 119 -1.14 3.27 -21.09
CA GLY A 119 -0.20 2.33 -21.73
C GLY A 119 -0.37 0.85 -21.39
N ALA A 120 -1.25 0.45 -20.46
CA ALA A 120 -1.65 -0.96 -20.35
C ALA A 120 -2.64 -1.29 -21.49
N ASP A 121 -2.16 -1.94 -22.56
CA ASP A 121 -3.01 -2.51 -23.60
C ASP A 121 -3.96 -3.57 -22.99
N ASP A 122 -5.26 -3.49 -23.33
CA ASP A 122 -6.36 -4.43 -23.04
C ASP A 122 -6.09 -5.89 -23.53
N THR A 123 -5.00 -6.55 -23.12
CA THR A 123 -4.50 -7.76 -23.81
C THR A 123 -4.13 -8.97 -22.97
N THR A 124 -4.15 -8.92 -21.63
CA THR A 124 -3.94 -10.15 -20.84
C THR A 124 -5.12 -11.11 -21.08
N SER A 125 -4.87 -12.24 -21.74
CA SER A 125 -5.92 -13.20 -22.08
C SER A 125 -6.35 -14.01 -20.85
N ASP A 126 -7.59 -14.52 -20.81
CA ASP A 126 -8.03 -15.41 -19.72
C ASP A 126 -7.11 -16.63 -19.57
N ALA A 127 -6.50 -17.08 -20.68
CA ALA A 127 -5.60 -18.21 -20.71
C ALA A 127 -4.23 -17.89 -20.07
N GLU A 128 -3.73 -16.65 -20.21
CA GLU A 128 -2.54 -16.19 -19.47
C GLU A 128 -2.79 -16.16 -17.96
N ILE A 129 -3.99 -15.74 -17.54
CA ILE A 129 -4.39 -15.73 -16.13
C ILE A 129 -4.49 -17.16 -15.60
N GLU A 130 -5.12 -18.07 -16.34
CA GLU A 130 -5.24 -19.48 -15.97
C GLU A 130 -3.87 -20.16 -15.85
N LEU A 131 -2.98 -19.95 -16.83
CA LEU A 131 -1.61 -20.46 -16.79
C LEU A 131 -0.88 -19.97 -15.54
N LYS A 132 -0.99 -18.67 -15.22
CA LYS A 132 -0.37 -18.09 -14.02
C LYS A 132 -0.86 -18.76 -12.74
N GLU A 133 -2.17 -18.95 -12.60
CA GLU A 133 -2.73 -19.60 -11.40
C GLU A 133 -2.25 -21.04 -11.25
N ARG A 134 -2.15 -21.79 -12.36
CA ARG A 134 -1.66 -23.18 -12.33
C ARG A 134 -0.17 -23.27 -12.04
N LEU A 135 0.63 -22.33 -12.54
CA LEU A 135 2.05 -22.20 -12.19
C LEU A 135 2.23 -21.91 -10.70
N GLU A 136 1.47 -20.97 -10.14
CA GLU A 136 1.52 -20.64 -8.70
C GLU A 136 1.02 -21.79 -7.81
N ALA A 137 0.19 -22.69 -8.34
CA ALA A 137 -0.33 -23.86 -7.64
C ALA A 137 0.56 -25.11 -7.72
N LEU A 138 1.73 -25.05 -8.41
CA LEU A 138 2.65 -26.18 -8.49
C LEU A 138 3.07 -26.63 -7.08
N PRO A 139 3.04 -27.95 -6.79
CA PRO A 139 3.36 -28.45 -5.46
C PRO A 139 4.86 -28.33 -5.16
N PRO A 140 5.26 -28.42 -3.87
CA PRO A 140 6.67 -28.63 -3.55
C PRO A 140 7.25 -29.85 -4.29
N PRO A 141 8.52 -29.78 -4.75
CA PRO A 141 9.52 -28.79 -4.37
C PRO A 141 9.67 -27.61 -5.36
N PHE A 142 8.68 -27.37 -6.22
CA PHE A 142 8.71 -26.21 -7.12
C PHE A 142 8.66 -24.89 -6.35
N THR A 143 9.37 -23.89 -6.87
CA THR A 143 9.33 -22.50 -6.41
C THR A 143 9.12 -21.61 -7.63
N VAL A 144 7.98 -20.92 -7.68
CA VAL A 144 7.63 -20.05 -8.82
C VAL A 144 7.75 -18.58 -8.41
N ILE A 145 8.43 -17.80 -9.24
CA ILE A 145 8.62 -16.36 -9.07
C ILE A 145 8.13 -15.67 -10.33
N HIS A 146 7.17 -14.74 -10.20
CA HIS A 146 6.59 -14.04 -11.35
C HIS A 146 7.19 -12.63 -11.52
N SER A 147 7.16 -12.10 -12.75
CA SER A 147 7.47 -10.71 -13.12
C SER A 147 8.84 -10.23 -12.64
N VAL A 148 9.89 -10.96 -13.01
CA VAL A 148 11.25 -10.65 -12.59
C VAL A 148 11.86 -9.62 -13.54
N ARG A 149 12.14 -8.42 -13.03
CA ARG A 149 12.79 -7.33 -13.78
C ARG A 149 14.18 -7.08 -13.26
N TRP A 150 15.16 -6.99 -14.16
CA TRP A 150 16.54 -6.63 -13.83
C TRP A 150 17.09 -5.64 -14.83
N ILE A 151 18.08 -4.86 -14.40
CA ILE A 151 18.86 -4.01 -15.31
C ILE A 151 19.99 -4.87 -15.85
N THR A 152 20.09 -4.98 -17.17
CA THR A 152 21.19 -5.70 -17.82
C THR A 152 22.43 -4.80 -17.83
N HIS A 153 23.57 -5.33 -17.37
CA HIS A 153 24.87 -4.67 -17.49
C HIS A 153 25.57 -5.09 -18.80
N ASP A 154 24.86 -5.06 -19.92
CA ASP A 154 25.51 -5.26 -21.22
C ASP A 154 26.32 -4.01 -21.56
N SER A 155 27.63 -4.18 -21.74
CA SER A 155 28.57 -3.14 -22.18
C SER A 155 28.14 -2.41 -23.48
N ARG A 156 27.27 -3.03 -24.31
CA ARG A 156 26.72 -2.44 -25.54
C ARG A 156 25.34 -1.78 -25.36
N MET A 157 24.60 -2.13 -24.31
CA MET A 157 23.27 -1.61 -24.00
C MET A 157 23.19 -1.16 -22.54
N HIS A 158 23.88 -0.06 -22.24
CA HIS A 158 23.82 0.54 -20.90
C HIS A 158 22.38 0.92 -20.55
N GLY A 159 21.78 0.20 -19.58
CA GLY A 159 20.50 0.57 -18.97
C GLY A 159 19.24 -0.08 -19.55
N SER A 160 19.33 -1.12 -20.39
CA SER A 160 18.14 -1.90 -20.75
C SER A 160 17.60 -2.71 -19.56
N VAL A 161 16.28 -2.69 -19.38
CA VAL A 161 15.59 -3.54 -18.41
C VAL A 161 15.27 -4.86 -19.09
N GLY A 162 15.87 -5.95 -18.61
CA GLY A 162 15.44 -7.30 -18.94
C GLY A 162 14.27 -7.70 -18.05
N GLU A 163 13.32 -8.42 -18.62
CA GLU A 163 12.14 -8.94 -17.93
C GLU A 163 11.97 -10.40 -18.30
N ALA A 164 11.65 -11.24 -17.31
CA ALA A 164 11.13 -12.59 -17.51
C ALA A 164 9.78 -12.70 -16.80
N ASP A 165 8.82 -13.32 -17.47
CA ASP A 165 7.46 -13.46 -16.95
C ASP A 165 7.43 -14.40 -15.74
N PHE A 166 8.12 -15.54 -15.82
CA PHE A 166 8.28 -16.46 -14.69
C PHE A 166 9.68 -17.06 -14.60
N LEU A 167 10.12 -17.26 -13.35
CA LEU A 167 11.18 -18.20 -13.00
C LEU A 167 10.54 -19.37 -12.25
N ILE A 168 10.73 -20.58 -12.74
CA ILE A 168 10.25 -21.80 -12.10
C ILE A 168 11.52 -22.52 -11.64
N ALA A 169 11.74 -22.63 -10.33
CA ALA A 169 12.92 -23.29 -9.78
C ALA A 169 12.55 -24.64 -9.17
N HIS A 170 13.38 -25.65 -9.40
CA HIS A 170 13.29 -26.97 -8.81
C HIS A 170 14.68 -27.40 -8.31
N PRO A 171 14.84 -27.82 -7.04
CA PRO A 171 16.15 -28.05 -6.44
C PRO A 171 16.99 -29.11 -7.17
N GLU A 172 16.36 -30.10 -7.79
CA GLU A 172 17.07 -31.18 -8.50
C GLU A 172 17.22 -30.97 -10.01
N HIS A 173 16.42 -30.06 -10.59
CA HIS A 173 16.28 -29.96 -12.05
C HIS A 173 16.79 -28.64 -12.61
N GLY A 174 16.82 -27.57 -11.82
CA GLY A 174 17.33 -26.26 -12.25
C GLY A 174 16.28 -25.17 -12.17
N VAL A 175 16.43 -24.15 -13.01
CA VAL A 175 15.56 -22.97 -13.11
C VAL A 175 15.13 -22.82 -14.55
N LEU A 176 13.82 -22.85 -14.80
CA LEU A 176 13.25 -22.45 -16.09
C LEU A 176 12.94 -20.97 -16.09
N VAL A 177 13.41 -20.28 -17.12
CA VAL A 177 13.03 -18.92 -17.46
C VAL A 177 11.92 -19.01 -18.50
N LEU A 178 10.69 -18.75 -18.09
CA LEU A 178 9.51 -18.89 -18.92
C LEU A 178 9.04 -17.52 -19.43
N GLU A 179 9.04 -17.36 -20.75
CA GLU A 179 8.41 -16.23 -21.46
C GLU A 179 6.98 -16.62 -21.86
N VAL A 180 6.00 -15.76 -21.59
CA VAL A 180 4.59 -16.02 -21.91
C VAL A 180 4.13 -15.12 -23.05
N LYS A 181 3.41 -15.69 -24.01
CA LYS A 181 2.73 -14.93 -25.08
C LYS A 181 1.32 -15.46 -25.29
N GLY A 182 0.33 -14.67 -24.92
CA GLY A 182 -1.07 -14.93 -25.21
C GLY A 182 -1.48 -14.52 -26.62
N GLY A 183 -2.69 -14.93 -26.97
CA GLY A 183 -3.23 -14.82 -28.32
C GLY A 183 -2.67 -15.85 -29.30
N GLU A 184 -3.18 -15.80 -30.52
CA GLU A 184 -2.72 -16.65 -31.61
C GLU A 184 -1.39 -16.11 -32.15
N ILE A 185 -0.36 -16.95 -32.11
CA ILE A 185 0.96 -16.61 -32.60
C ILE A 185 1.04 -16.84 -34.11
N ILE A 186 1.41 -15.78 -34.83
CA ILE A 186 1.57 -15.78 -36.28
C ILE A 186 3.03 -15.49 -36.60
N ILE A 187 3.65 -16.35 -37.39
CA ILE A 187 5.04 -16.22 -37.81
C ILE A 187 5.06 -16.00 -39.32
N GLU A 188 5.58 -14.86 -39.75
CA GLU A 188 5.73 -14.53 -41.17
C GLU A 188 7.20 -14.45 -41.55
N ARG A 189 7.53 -14.92 -42.75
CA ARG A 189 8.88 -14.81 -43.28
C ARG A 189 9.08 -13.44 -43.92
N ASP A 190 10.06 -12.69 -43.43
CA ASP A 190 10.50 -11.42 -43.99
C ASP A 190 11.97 -11.56 -44.43
N GLY A 191 12.14 -11.95 -45.71
CA GLY A 191 13.45 -12.28 -46.28
C GLY A 191 14.11 -13.48 -45.58
N ASN A 192 15.22 -13.22 -44.89
CA ASN A 192 15.99 -14.20 -44.12
C ASN A 192 15.66 -14.18 -42.61
N GLN A 193 14.67 -13.40 -42.19
CA GLN A 193 14.26 -13.29 -40.79
C GLN A 193 12.80 -13.70 -40.62
N ALA A 194 12.45 -14.15 -39.41
CA ALA A 194 11.07 -14.37 -39.00
C ALA A 194 10.53 -13.13 -38.28
N GLN A 195 9.35 -12.68 -38.66
CA GLN A 195 8.58 -11.66 -37.95
C GLN A 195 7.46 -12.34 -37.17
N TRP A 196 7.30 -11.94 -35.91
CA TRP A 196 6.35 -12.55 -35.00
C TRP A 196 5.21 -11.56 -34.70
N TYR A 197 4.00 -12.09 -34.65
CA TYR A 197 2.80 -11.35 -34.29
C TYR A 197 1.97 -12.16 -33.30
N SER A 198 1.22 -11.46 -32.45
CA SER A 198 0.16 -12.04 -31.62
C SER A 198 -1.17 -11.41 -32.04
N ARG A 199 -2.15 -12.27 -32.31
CA ARG A 199 -3.53 -11.88 -32.56
C ARG A 199 -4.38 -12.14 -31.32
N SER A 200 -4.92 -11.08 -30.73
CA SER A 200 -5.82 -11.18 -29.57
C SER A 200 -7.17 -11.79 -29.95
N ARG A 201 -7.94 -12.25 -28.96
CA ARG A 201 -9.31 -12.77 -29.16
C ARG A 201 -10.25 -11.75 -29.83
N GLY A 202 -9.99 -10.45 -29.65
CA GLY A 202 -10.72 -9.36 -30.30
C GLY A 202 -10.30 -9.10 -31.75
N GLY A 203 -9.39 -9.91 -32.31
CA GLY A 203 -8.90 -9.78 -33.69
C GLY A 203 -7.79 -8.74 -33.88
N ARG A 204 -7.35 -8.05 -32.81
CA ARG A 204 -6.25 -7.08 -32.88
C ARG A 204 -4.93 -7.83 -33.05
N VAL A 205 -4.17 -7.50 -34.09
CA VAL A 205 -2.85 -8.08 -34.36
C VAL A 205 -1.79 -7.08 -33.94
N ASN A 206 -0.87 -7.51 -33.07
CA ASN A 206 0.27 -6.73 -32.62
C ASN A 206 1.56 -7.45 -33.00
N LYS A 207 2.55 -6.71 -33.50
CA LYS A 207 3.90 -7.23 -33.71
C LYS A 207 4.56 -7.49 -32.36
N ILE A 208 5.18 -8.66 -32.20
CA ILE A 208 5.88 -9.08 -30.98
C ILE A 208 7.33 -9.43 -31.29
N ASN A 209 8.15 -9.51 -30.24
CA ASN A 209 9.50 -10.04 -30.35
C ASN A 209 9.47 -11.58 -30.42
N ASP A 210 10.53 -12.17 -30.99
CA ASP A 210 10.77 -13.61 -30.98
C ASP A 210 10.81 -14.14 -29.53
N PRO A 211 9.84 -14.97 -29.09
CA PRO A 211 9.75 -15.43 -27.70
C PRO A 211 10.90 -16.35 -27.28
N CYS A 212 11.35 -17.25 -28.17
CA CYS A 212 12.50 -18.12 -27.94
C CYS A 212 13.77 -17.29 -27.70
N SER A 213 14.00 -16.28 -28.55
CA SER A 213 15.12 -15.35 -28.38
C SER A 213 15.02 -14.49 -27.11
N GLN A 214 13.81 -14.16 -26.65
CA GLN A 214 13.60 -13.44 -25.38
C GLN A 214 13.96 -14.32 -24.19
N ALA A 215 13.43 -15.54 -24.13
CA ALA A 215 13.71 -16.49 -23.05
C ALA A 215 15.22 -16.75 -22.91
N GLU A 216 15.92 -16.99 -24.02
CA GLU A 216 17.38 -17.20 -24.00
C GLU A 216 18.16 -15.97 -23.49
N ARG A 217 17.79 -14.76 -23.94
CA ARG A 217 18.43 -13.53 -23.45
C ARG A 217 18.23 -13.40 -21.95
N SER A 218 17.05 -13.76 -21.46
CA SER A 218 16.72 -13.72 -20.04
C SER A 218 17.50 -14.78 -19.25
N CYS A 219 17.70 -15.98 -19.77
CA CYS A 219 18.61 -16.98 -19.18
C CYS A 219 20.04 -16.46 -19.02
N ARG A 220 20.61 -15.87 -20.08
CA ARG A 220 21.97 -15.31 -20.04
C ARG A 220 22.09 -14.20 -18.99
N ALA A 221 21.13 -13.29 -18.97
CA ALA A 221 21.12 -12.21 -17.99
C ALA A 221 20.96 -12.74 -16.55
N LEU A 222 20.11 -13.74 -16.31
CA LEU A 222 19.96 -14.36 -15.01
C LEU A 222 21.26 -15.04 -14.55
N HIS A 223 21.93 -15.75 -15.46
CA HIS A 223 23.23 -16.37 -15.18
C HIS A 223 24.27 -15.33 -14.74
N ASP A 224 24.41 -14.22 -15.50
CA ASP A 224 25.33 -13.14 -15.16
C ASP A 224 25.04 -12.54 -13.77
N TRP A 225 23.76 -12.35 -13.43
CA TRP A 225 23.38 -11.86 -12.10
C TRP A 225 23.75 -12.83 -10.99
N LEU A 226 23.51 -14.13 -11.21
CA LEU A 226 23.80 -15.16 -10.21
C LEU A 226 25.31 -15.31 -9.97
N GLU A 227 26.14 -15.19 -11.00
CA GLU A 227 27.60 -15.24 -10.87
C GLU A 227 28.19 -14.01 -10.18
N ASN A 228 27.57 -12.83 -10.36
CA ASN A 228 28.09 -11.57 -9.83
C ASN A 228 27.56 -11.23 -8.41
N ASP A 229 26.48 -11.87 -7.93
CA ASP A 229 25.95 -11.61 -6.59
C ASP A 229 26.62 -12.49 -5.51
N LEU A 230 27.02 -11.86 -4.40
CA LEU A 230 27.73 -12.50 -3.29
C LEU A 230 26.97 -13.67 -2.66
N ARG A 231 25.63 -13.68 -2.72
CA ARG A 231 24.76 -14.69 -2.12
C ARG A 231 24.64 -15.93 -3.00
N THR A 232 24.75 -15.77 -4.32
CA THR A 232 24.46 -16.82 -5.30
C THR A 232 25.72 -17.36 -5.98
N ARG A 233 26.79 -16.57 -6.11
CA ARG A 233 28.02 -16.94 -6.83
C ARG A 233 28.74 -18.21 -6.38
N ASN A 234 28.41 -18.71 -5.18
CA ASN A 234 29.01 -19.93 -4.62
C ASN A 234 28.17 -21.19 -4.92
N PHE A 235 27.04 -21.06 -5.60
CA PHE A 235 26.18 -22.16 -6.00
C PHE A 235 26.18 -22.33 -7.52
N ARG A 236 25.97 -23.56 -7.96
CA ARG A 236 25.73 -23.89 -9.38
C ARG A 236 24.24 -23.85 -9.68
N TYR A 237 23.92 -23.24 -10.81
CA TYR A 237 22.57 -23.10 -11.34
C TYR A 237 22.49 -23.71 -12.72
N ALA A 238 21.58 -24.67 -12.91
CA ALA A 238 21.16 -25.11 -14.22
C ALA A 238 20.00 -24.22 -14.67
N ILE A 239 20.19 -23.40 -15.71
CA ILE A 239 19.23 -22.37 -16.14
C ILE A 239 18.83 -22.63 -17.59
N PHE A 240 17.53 -22.76 -17.85
CA PHE A 240 17.03 -23.19 -19.14
C PHE A 240 15.90 -22.29 -19.65
N PRO A 241 15.81 -22.03 -20.97
CA PRO A 241 14.73 -21.26 -21.55
C PRO A 241 13.48 -22.13 -21.77
N ALA A 242 12.30 -21.53 -21.59
CA ALA A 242 11.03 -22.10 -21.98
C ALA A 242 10.08 -21.01 -22.47
N VAL A 243 9.09 -21.39 -23.27
CA VAL A 243 8.05 -20.46 -23.77
C VAL A 243 6.67 -21.04 -23.50
N ALA A 244 5.75 -20.26 -22.95
CA ALA A 244 4.35 -20.66 -22.81
C ALA A 244 3.45 -19.90 -23.77
N LEU A 245 2.62 -20.65 -24.49
CA LEU A 245 1.64 -20.16 -25.46
C LEU A 245 0.24 -20.64 -25.04
N PRO A 246 -0.40 -20.00 -24.05
CA PRO A 246 -1.64 -20.50 -23.47
C PRO A 246 -2.85 -20.46 -24.43
N ASP A 247 -2.78 -19.69 -25.53
CA ASP A 247 -3.84 -19.60 -26.55
C ASP A 247 -3.44 -20.25 -27.90
N SER A 248 -2.24 -20.84 -28.03
CA SER A 248 -1.74 -21.46 -29.28
C SER A 248 -1.21 -22.87 -29.04
N TYR A 249 -1.08 -23.68 -30.09
CA TYR A 249 -0.43 -24.99 -30.05
C TYR A 249 0.83 -25.01 -30.92
N VAL A 250 1.77 -25.90 -30.61
CA VAL A 250 3.01 -26.11 -31.38
C VAL A 250 3.07 -27.57 -31.79
N ASP A 251 3.14 -27.84 -33.10
CA ASP A 251 3.07 -29.21 -33.66
C ASP A 251 4.40 -29.74 -34.22
N SER A 252 5.44 -28.90 -34.23
CA SER A 252 6.75 -29.20 -34.78
C SER A 252 7.77 -28.13 -34.39
N ASP A 253 9.06 -28.43 -34.59
CA ASP A 253 10.14 -27.47 -34.43
C ASP A 253 9.92 -26.23 -35.31
N LEU A 254 9.87 -25.05 -34.69
CA LEU A 254 9.70 -23.78 -35.39
C LEU A 254 11.01 -23.33 -36.05
N ARG A 255 12.15 -23.61 -35.39
CA ARG A 255 13.51 -23.33 -35.85
C ARG A 255 14.50 -24.28 -35.14
N MET A 256 15.73 -24.40 -35.67
CA MET A 256 16.77 -25.26 -35.08
C MET A 256 17.10 -24.98 -33.60
N ASP A 257 16.84 -23.76 -33.14
CA ASP A 257 17.02 -23.23 -31.78
C ASP A 257 15.69 -22.94 -31.07
N CYS A 258 14.56 -23.30 -31.67
CA CYS A 258 13.21 -23.07 -31.15
C CYS A 258 12.38 -24.33 -31.42
N VAL A 259 12.69 -25.37 -30.66
CA VAL A 259 12.18 -26.75 -30.81
C VAL A 259 10.91 -26.97 -29.99
N GLU A 260 10.08 -27.93 -30.37
CA GLU A 260 8.79 -28.20 -29.71
C GLU A 260 8.92 -28.47 -28.20
N GLU A 261 9.99 -29.17 -27.78
CA GLU A 261 10.16 -29.60 -26.39
C GLU A 261 10.35 -28.46 -25.39
N MET A 262 10.64 -27.23 -25.84
CA MET A 262 10.77 -26.07 -24.93
C MET A 262 9.45 -25.31 -24.69
N PHE A 263 8.37 -25.70 -25.36
CA PHE A 263 7.09 -25.00 -25.29
C PHE A 263 6.14 -25.59 -24.25
N ILE A 264 5.32 -24.74 -23.62
CA ILE A 264 4.11 -25.13 -22.90
C ILE A 264 2.95 -24.55 -23.70
N ASP A 265 2.20 -25.38 -24.39
CA ASP A 265 1.12 -24.92 -25.25
C ASP A 265 -0.26 -25.13 -24.63
N CYS A 266 -1.31 -24.65 -25.31
CA CYS A 266 -2.69 -24.72 -24.80
C CYS A 266 -3.19 -26.14 -24.52
N THR A 267 -2.59 -27.17 -25.12
CA THR A 267 -2.98 -28.58 -24.92
C THR A 267 -2.35 -29.20 -23.67
N GLN A 268 -1.30 -28.57 -23.13
CA GLN A 268 -0.48 -29.08 -22.04
C GLN A 268 -0.79 -28.43 -20.68
N ILE A 269 -1.65 -27.42 -20.65
CA ILE A 269 -2.03 -26.64 -19.46
C ILE A 269 -2.64 -27.54 -18.35
N ASP A 270 -3.33 -28.61 -18.72
CA ASP A 270 -3.90 -29.59 -17.78
C ASP A 270 -2.86 -30.51 -17.13
N ASN A 271 -1.73 -30.76 -17.78
CA ASN A 271 -0.64 -31.58 -17.27
C ASN A 271 0.64 -30.76 -17.06
N LEU A 272 0.47 -29.51 -16.61
CA LEU A 272 1.52 -28.49 -16.54
C LEU A 272 2.74 -28.93 -15.74
N GLU A 273 2.54 -29.59 -14.59
CA GLU A 273 3.62 -30.09 -13.75
C GLU A 273 4.51 -31.10 -14.51
N GLN A 274 3.89 -32.11 -15.12
CA GLN A 274 4.61 -33.12 -15.90
C GLN A 274 5.31 -32.47 -17.10
N ARG A 275 4.63 -31.54 -17.79
CA ARG A 275 5.23 -30.84 -18.92
C ARG A 275 6.48 -30.06 -18.53
N ILE A 276 6.45 -29.38 -17.39
CA ILE A 276 7.62 -28.66 -16.84
C ILE A 276 8.77 -29.63 -16.55
N LEU A 277 8.49 -30.80 -15.98
CA LEU A 277 9.49 -31.85 -15.74
C LEU A 277 10.09 -32.38 -17.04
N ASP A 278 9.27 -32.54 -18.09
CA ASP A 278 9.74 -32.98 -19.40
C ASP A 278 10.68 -31.94 -20.03
N ILE A 279 10.38 -30.65 -19.91
CA ILE A 279 11.25 -29.55 -20.37
C ILE A 279 12.60 -29.61 -19.64
N TYR A 280 12.60 -29.80 -18.32
CA TYR A 280 13.84 -29.99 -17.56
C TYR A 280 14.65 -31.19 -18.05
N ALA A 281 13.99 -32.33 -18.27
CA ALA A 281 14.64 -33.55 -18.73
C ALA A 281 15.25 -33.37 -20.12
N PHE A 282 14.53 -32.69 -21.03
CA PHE A 282 15.00 -32.35 -22.37
C PHE A 282 16.30 -31.55 -22.33
N TRP A 283 16.33 -30.48 -21.53
CA TRP A 283 17.50 -29.62 -21.41
C TRP A 283 18.67 -30.29 -20.69
N LYS A 284 18.40 -31.08 -19.65
CA LYS A 284 19.43 -31.79 -18.89
C LYS A 284 20.24 -32.75 -19.77
N GLN A 285 19.64 -33.37 -20.78
CA GLN A 285 20.33 -34.23 -21.74
C GLN A 285 21.29 -33.46 -22.68
N ARG A 286 21.09 -32.14 -22.81
CA ARG A 286 21.81 -31.23 -23.71
C ARG A 286 22.59 -30.17 -22.95
N ALA A 287 22.63 -30.26 -21.62
CA ALA A 287 23.25 -29.27 -20.76
C ALA A 287 24.76 -29.24 -20.98
N ASP A 288 25.32 -28.03 -21.09
CA ASP A 288 26.74 -27.81 -21.05
C ASP A 288 27.26 -27.85 -19.60
N ARG A 289 28.59 -27.74 -19.44
CA ARG A 289 29.23 -27.81 -18.12
C ARG A 289 28.72 -26.78 -17.11
N ALA A 290 28.24 -25.63 -17.58
CA ALA A 290 27.66 -24.60 -16.72
C ALA A 290 26.29 -25.02 -16.18
N ASN A 291 25.50 -25.76 -16.98
CA ASN A 291 24.14 -26.17 -16.64
C ASN A 291 24.00 -27.65 -16.20
N GLU A 292 25.11 -28.38 -16.07
CA GLU A 292 25.13 -29.81 -15.70
C GLU A 292 24.50 -30.11 -14.33
N ARG A 293 24.48 -29.13 -13.41
CA ARG A 293 24.10 -29.36 -12.01
C ARG A 293 23.44 -28.16 -11.35
N MET A 294 22.41 -28.45 -10.56
CA MET A 294 21.80 -27.55 -9.59
C MET A 294 22.28 -27.93 -8.18
N ASP A 295 22.67 -26.96 -7.35
CA ASP A 295 23.12 -27.21 -5.97
C ASP A 295 21.97 -27.30 -4.95
N GLY A 296 20.82 -27.79 -5.38
CA GLY A 296 19.72 -28.14 -4.49
C GLY A 296 18.99 -26.92 -3.91
N LYS A 297 18.38 -27.15 -2.75
CA LYS A 297 17.57 -26.15 -2.05
C LYS A 297 18.34 -24.87 -1.71
N ALA A 298 19.63 -24.95 -1.38
CA ALA A 298 20.43 -23.77 -1.06
C ALA A 298 20.60 -22.82 -2.25
N ALA A 299 20.72 -23.36 -3.46
CA ALA A 299 20.75 -22.57 -4.69
C ALA A 299 19.39 -21.89 -4.93
N VAL A 300 18.28 -22.62 -4.74
CA VAL A 300 16.91 -22.08 -4.84
C VAL A 300 16.68 -20.95 -3.82
N ASP A 301 17.05 -21.16 -2.56
CA ASP A 301 16.93 -20.14 -1.51
C ASP A 301 17.76 -18.89 -1.85
N GLY A 302 18.99 -19.06 -2.37
CA GLY A 302 19.83 -17.96 -2.86
C GLY A 302 19.22 -17.21 -4.04
N LEU A 303 18.61 -17.91 -4.99
CA LEU A 303 17.87 -17.31 -6.11
C LEU A 303 16.67 -16.51 -5.60
N VAL A 304 15.89 -17.07 -4.67
CA VAL A 304 14.78 -16.37 -4.03
C VAL A 304 15.29 -15.12 -3.33
N ASP A 305 16.35 -15.18 -2.53
CA ASP A 305 16.91 -14.01 -1.86
C ASP A 305 17.43 -12.94 -2.84
N LEU A 306 17.97 -13.35 -3.99
CA LEU A 306 18.42 -12.45 -5.05
C LEU A 306 17.25 -11.70 -5.69
N VAL A 307 16.21 -12.44 -6.08
CA VAL A 307 15.12 -11.96 -6.93
C VAL A 307 13.96 -11.39 -6.11
N VAL A 308 13.62 -12.03 -5.01
CA VAL A 308 12.65 -11.59 -4.01
C VAL A 308 13.45 -11.01 -2.85
N PRO A 309 13.63 -9.68 -2.76
CA PRO A 309 14.43 -9.13 -1.67
C PRO A 309 13.76 -9.41 -0.32
N THR A 310 14.18 -10.48 0.35
CA THR A 310 13.86 -10.81 1.76
C THR A 310 14.64 -9.92 2.72
N ARG A 311 14.96 -8.70 2.28
CA ARG A 311 15.42 -7.68 3.21
C ARG A 311 14.19 -7.15 3.92
N GLN A 312 14.12 -7.40 5.23
CA GLN A 312 13.82 -6.28 6.12
C GLN A 312 14.88 -5.23 5.82
N LEU A 313 14.60 -4.37 4.83
CA LEU A 313 15.16 -3.05 4.78
C LEU A 313 14.58 -2.37 6.02
N ARG A 314 15.19 -2.65 7.18
CA ARG A 314 15.11 -1.72 8.29
C ARG A 314 15.70 -0.46 7.70
N PRO A 315 14.89 0.58 7.50
CA PRO A 315 15.48 1.82 7.10
C PRO A 315 16.50 2.15 8.19
N ARG A 316 17.67 2.69 7.83
CA ARG A 316 18.34 3.49 8.85
C ARG A 316 17.29 4.49 9.29
N ILE A 317 17.13 4.68 10.60
CA ILE A 317 16.12 5.62 11.12
C ILE A 317 16.23 6.96 10.37
N ALA A 318 17.45 7.36 9.99
CA ALA A 318 17.76 8.49 9.10
C ALA A 318 17.09 8.47 7.71
N ASP A 319 16.92 7.32 7.06
CA ASP A 319 16.33 7.20 5.70
C ASP A 319 14.79 7.17 5.72
N ILE A 320 14.15 6.78 6.85
CA ILE A 320 12.70 7.03 7.08
C ILE A 320 12.48 8.54 7.16
N PHE A 321 13.32 9.23 7.94
CA PHE A 321 13.24 10.68 8.08
C PHE A 321 13.47 11.40 6.75
N GLU A 322 14.42 10.94 5.92
CA GLU A 322 14.68 11.58 4.63
C GLU A 322 13.62 11.28 3.54
N ARG A 323 12.94 10.12 3.61
CA ARG A 323 11.82 9.79 2.70
C ARG A 323 10.51 10.46 3.10
N GLU A 324 10.24 10.65 4.39
CA GLU A 324 9.19 11.54 4.87
C GLU A 324 9.52 12.98 4.44
N ARG A 325 10.78 13.43 4.58
CA ARG A 325 11.24 14.75 4.14
C ARG A 325 11.13 14.98 2.63
N ARG A 326 11.37 13.98 1.78
CA ARG A 326 11.16 14.09 0.31
C ARG A 326 9.70 14.05 -0.13
N LYS A 327 8.80 13.37 0.60
CA LYS A 327 7.35 13.52 0.39
C LYS A 327 6.82 14.88 0.88
N ILE A 328 7.50 15.47 1.87
CA ILE A 328 7.29 16.85 2.31
C ILE A 328 7.82 17.88 1.27
N GLU A 329 8.78 17.51 0.41
CA GLU A 329 9.29 18.34 -0.71
C GLU A 329 8.40 18.36 -1.98
N GLU A 330 7.43 17.44 -2.12
CA GLU A 330 6.44 17.48 -3.23
C GLU A 330 5.05 18.01 -2.80
N LEU A 331 4.78 18.13 -1.49
CA LEU A 331 3.54 18.72 -0.93
C LEU A 331 3.69 20.22 -0.55
N THR A 332 4.71 20.89 -1.08
CA THR A 332 5.34 22.07 -0.46
C THR A 332 4.71 23.41 -0.80
N GLN A 333 3.78 23.54 -1.77
CA GLN A 333 3.26 24.88 -2.11
C GLN A 333 2.06 25.35 -1.27
N GLN A 334 1.19 24.45 -0.81
CA GLN A 334 0.00 24.84 -0.03
C GLN A 334 0.26 24.88 1.49
N GLN A 335 1.05 23.95 2.05
CA GLN A 335 1.28 23.85 3.50
C GLN A 335 2.34 24.85 4.03
N PHE A 336 3.37 25.21 3.25
CA PHE A 336 4.34 26.24 3.65
C PHE A 336 3.76 27.66 3.71
N ARG A 337 2.63 27.91 3.02
CA ARG A 337 1.96 29.22 3.08
C ARG A 337 1.50 29.54 4.50
N VAL A 338 1.00 28.55 5.24
CA VAL A 338 0.53 28.74 6.62
C VAL A 338 1.71 29.07 7.55
N LEU A 339 2.83 28.34 7.48
CA LEU A 339 4.02 28.66 8.29
C LEU A 339 4.57 30.06 7.99
N ARG A 340 4.54 30.50 6.72
CA ARG A 340 4.93 31.86 6.34
C ARG A 340 3.98 32.92 6.93
N LEU A 341 2.68 32.65 6.96
CA LEU A 341 1.70 33.56 7.59
C LEU A 341 1.90 33.63 9.12
N LEU A 342 2.20 32.51 9.77
CA LEU A 342 2.47 32.45 11.21
C LEU A 342 3.75 33.18 11.64
N ARG A 343 4.67 33.53 10.72
CA ARG A 343 5.84 34.35 11.09
C ARG A 343 5.47 35.72 11.63
N ASN A 344 4.36 36.29 11.14
CA ASN A 344 3.93 37.65 11.48
C ASN A 344 2.74 37.68 12.43
N HIS A 345 2.22 36.52 12.86
CA HIS A 345 1.08 36.42 13.76
C HIS A 345 1.49 35.61 14.98
N ARG A 346 1.39 36.22 16.16
CA ARG A 346 1.64 35.52 17.43
C ARG A 346 0.46 34.66 17.87
N ARG A 347 -0.75 34.99 17.41
CA ARG A 347 -1.96 34.20 17.69
C ARG A 347 -2.67 33.82 16.40
N ALA A 348 -3.05 32.56 16.26
CA ALA A 348 -3.75 32.06 15.08
C ALA A 348 -4.50 30.76 15.38
N ALA A 349 -5.60 30.53 14.65
CA ALA A 349 -6.29 29.25 14.61
C ALA A 349 -6.26 28.70 13.18
N ILE A 350 -5.88 27.43 13.01
CA ILE A 350 -5.70 26.76 11.72
C ILE A 350 -6.76 25.67 11.58
N VAL A 351 -7.71 25.91 10.68
CA VAL A 351 -8.79 24.96 10.41
C VAL A 351 -8.50 24.19 9.12
N GLY A 352 -8.69 22.87 9.15
CA GLY A 352 -8.53 22.00 7.98
C GLY A 352 -9.13 20.62 8.20
N GLY A 353 -9.49 19.93 7.11
CA GLY A 353 -10.10 18.59 7.16
C GLY A 353 -9.21 17.51 7.82
N ALA A 354 -9.79 16.33 8.08
CA ALA A 354 -9.00 15.19 8.55
C ALA A 354 -7.95 14.79 7.49
N GLY A 355 -6.74 14.43 7.94
CA GLY A 355 -5.66 14.01 7.04
C GLY A 355 -4.95 15.13 6.27
N THR A 356 -5.24 16.41 6.54
CA THR A 356 -4.56 17.55 5.86
C THR A 356 -3.18 17.90 6.43
N GLY A 357 -2.64 17.11 7.36
CA GLY A 357 -1.30 17.30 7.92
C GLY A 357 -1.18 18.37 9.01
N LYS A 358 -2.27 18.75 9.70
CA LYS A 358 -2.26 19.76 10.78
C LYS A 358 -1.28 19.42 11.91
N THR A 359 -1.28 18.17 12.38
CA THR A 359 -0.34 17.70 13.39
C THR A 359 1.12 17.86 12.95
N MET A 360 1.44 17.54 11.68
CA MET A 360 2.80 17.73 11.14
C MET A 360 3.18 19.23 11.05
N LEU A 361 2.22 20.08 10.65
CA LEU A 361 2.42 21.54 10.61
C LEU A 361 2.66 22.11 12.01
N ALA A 362 1.89 21.66 13.00
CA ALA A 362 2.05 22.04 14.40
C ALA A 362 3.41 21.60 14.95
N MET A 363 3.84 20.36 14.66
CA MET A 363 5.16 19.84 15.05
C MET A 363 6.30 20.66 14.46
N GLU A 364 6.26 20.93 13.16
CA GLU A 364 7.26 21.74 12.47
C GLU A 364 7.33 23.15 13.07
N LYS A 365 6.17 23.77 13.36
CA LYS A 365 6.13 25.08 13.99
C LYS A 365 6.70 25.05 15.41
N ALA A 366 6.39 24.01 16.20
CA ALA A 366 6.93 23.83 17.54
C ALA A 366 8.46 23.73 17.51
N GLN A 367 9.00 22.94 16.57
CA GLN A 367 10.44 22.79 16.37
C GLN A 367 11.08 24.13 15.95
N GLN A 368 10.51 24.87 15.00
CA GLN A 368 11.04 26.18 14.60
C GLN A 368 11.09 27.20 15.75
N LEU A 369 10.09 27.19 16.63
CA LEU A 369 10.07 28.05 17.81
C LEU A 369 11.13 27.61 18.83
N ALA A 370 11.23 26.30 19.09
CA ALA A 370 12.25 25.73 19.97
C ALA A 370 13.68 25.99 19.48
N ASP A 371 13.93 25.83 18.18
CA ASP A 371 15.22 26.13 17.54
C ASP A 371 15.57 27.62 17.62
N SER A 372 14.55 28.48 17.75
CA SER A 372 14.71 29.92 18.01
C SER A 372 14.93 30.24 19.50
N GLY A 373 15.11 29.23 20.36
CA GLY A 373 15.34 29.36 21.79
C GLY A 373 14.08 29.62 22.62
N MET A 374 12.88 29.40 22.06
CA MET A 374 11.62 29.58 22.78
C MET A 374 11.20 28.29 23.49
N ARG A 375 10.71 28.40 24.72
CA ARG A 375 10.09 27.30 25.45
C ARG A 375 8.67 27.10 24.95
N VAL A 376 8.36 25.93 24.41
CA VAL A 376 7.09 25.63 23.75
C VAL A 376 6.33 24.60 24.57
N LEU A 377 5.05 24.87 24.86
CA LEU A 377 4.11 23.87 25.32
C LEU A 377 3.32 23.35 24.11
N PHE A 378 3.37 22.05 23.88
CA PHE A 378 2.58 21.36 22.86
C PHE A 378 1.50 20.52 23.56
N LEU A 379 0.24 20.91 23.34
CA LEU A 379 -0.93 20.21 23.83
C LEU A 379 -1.58 19.38 22.73
N CYS A 380 -2.04 18.19 23.09
CA CYS A 380 -2.93 17.39 22.25
C CYS A 380 -3.95 16.66 23.12
N PHE A 381 -5.07 16.23 22.54
CA PHE A 381 -6.12 15.55 23.30
C PHE A 381 -5.73 14.10 23.62
N ASN A 382 -5.23 13.36 22.64
CA ASN A 382 -4.99 11.92 22.78
C ASN A 382 -3.65 11.58 23.49
N ARG A 383 -3.69 10.70 24.51
CA ARG A 383 -2.49 10.23 25.23
C ARG A 383 -1.51 9.45 24.35
N HIS A 384 -2.01 8.68 23.37
CA HIS A 384 -1.16 7.99 22.39
C HIS A 384 -0.46 9.00 21.49
N LEU A 385 -1.15 10.06 21.08
CA LEU A 385 -0.57 11.15 20.31
C LEU A 385 0.49 11.88 21.12
N ALA A 386 0.23 12.22 22.39
CA ALA A 386 1.21 12.84 23.28
C ALA A 386 2.47 11.97 23.44
N THR A 387 2.30 10.65 23.59
CA THR A 387 3.40 9.70 23.71
C THR A 387 4.22 9.62 22.41
N TRP A 388 3.54 9.66 21.26
CA TRP A 388 4.19 9.65 19.96
C TRP A 388 4.92 10.98 19.69
N LEU A 389 4.28 12.12 19.96
CA LEU A 389 4.85 13.46 19.83
C LEU A 389 6.10 13.61 20.70
N GLY A 390 6.04 13.20 21.97
CA GLY A 390 7.19 13.27 22.88
C GLY A 390 8.39 12.39 22.45
N LYS A 391 8.17 11.33 21.66
CA LYS A 391 9.26 10.54 21.08
C LYS A 391 9.92 11.23 19.87
N ASN A 392 9.15 12.01 19.12
CA ASN A 392 9.58 12.63 17.86
C ASN A 392 10.08 14.07 18.04
N LEU A 393 9.54 14.82 19.00
CA LEU A 393 10.00 16.16 19.38
C LEU A 393 11.02 16.02 20.51
N GLN A 394 12.29 15.81 20.17
CA GLN A 394 13.37 15.53 21.14
C GLN A 394 14.03 16.80 21.73
N SER A 395 13.48 17.98 21.45
CA SER A 395 14.01 19.24 22.00
C SER A 395 13.60 19.40 23.47
N GLU A 396 14.57 19.67 24.34
CA GLU A 396 14.33 20.00 25.77
C GLU A 396 13.49 21.27 25.95
N MET A 397 13.41 22.11 24.91
CA MET A 397 12.61 23.34 24.91
C MET A 397 11.13 23.06 24.61
N ILE A 398 10.76 21.84 24.20
CA ILE A 398 9.37 21.47 23.89
C ILE A 398 8.82 20.55 24.98
N HIS A 399 7.78 21.02 25.67
CA HIS A 399 7.04 20.24 26.64
C HIS A 399 5.75 19.71 26.02
N VAL A 400 5.63 18.39 25.86
CA VAL A 400 4.44 17.75 25.29
C VAL A 400 3.56 17.18 26.40
N ALA A 401 2.27 17.50 26.38
CA ALA A 401 1.32 16.98 27.36
C ALA A 401 -0.11 16.86 26.79
N THR A 402 -0.94 16.06 27.43
CA THR A 402 -2.40 16.24 27.33
C THR A 402 -2.85 17.31 28.33
N PHE A 403 -4.05 17.88 28.15
CA PHE A 403 -4.58 18.88 29.09
C PHE A 403 -4.55 18.39 30.55
N HIS A 404 -5.13 17.23 30.83
CA HIS A 404 -5.13 16.61 32.16
C HIS A 404 -3.73 16.27 32.68
N GLY A 405 -2.84 15.82 31.78
CA GLY A 405 -1.45 15.54 32.12
C GLY A 405 -0.73 16.82 32.57
N LEU A 406 -0.97 17.92 31.88
CA LEU A 406 -0.46 19.23 32.23
C LEU A 406 -1.00 19.72 33.57
N VAL A 407 -2.30 19.56 33.87
CA VAL A 407 -2.87 19.92 35.18
C VAL A 407 -2.15 19.18 36.32
N GLY A 408 -1.94 17.87 36.16
CA GLY A 408 -1.20 17.08 37.15
C GLY A 408 0.25 17.57 37.34
N GLN A 409 0.94 17.89 36.25
CA GLN A 409 2.31 18.40 36.29
C GLN A 409 2.39 19.80 36.91
N ALA A 410 1.50 20.71 36.53
CA ALA A 410 1.44 22.08 37.05
C ALA A 410 1.22 22.10 38.57
N ARG A 411 0.31 21.28 39.07
CA ARG A 411 0.13 21.10 40.52
C ARG A 411 1.39 20.58 41.21
N GLY A 412 2.12 19.67 40.58
CA GLY A 412 3.42 19.20 41.06
C GLY A 412 4.46 20.32 41.11
N TRP A 413 4.53 21.16 40.07
CA TRP A 413 5.42 22.34 40.03
C TRP A 413 5.07 23.36 41.10
N ALA A 414 3.78 23.59 41.35
CA ALA A 414 3.25 24.47 42.39
C ALA A 414 3.32 23.87 43.81
N LYS A 415 3.76 22.60 43.96
CA LYS A 415 3.77 21.85 45.23
C LYS A 415 2.38 21.74 45.90
N LEU A 416 1.31 21.72 45.12
CA LEU A 416 -0.09 21.60 45.57
C LEU A 416 -0.54 20.13 45.70
N THR A 417 0.38 19.21 46.01
CA THR A 417 0.15 17.76 46.01
C THR A 417 -0.60 17.23 47.24
N GLU A 418 -0.98 18.09 48.19
CA GLU A 418 -1.70 17.70 49.39
C GLU A 418 -3.21 17.79 49.18
N GLY A 419 -3.85 16.66 48.87
CA GLY A 419 -5.31 16.59 48.76
C GLY A 419 -5.82 15.18 48.51
N ARG A 420 -7.06 14.92 48.94
CA ARG A 420 -7.79 13.65 48.72
C ARG A 420 -7.77 13.29 47.23
N GLN A 421 -7.49 12.04 46.91
CA GLN A 421 -7.49 11.54 45.53
C GLN A 421 -8.91 11.73 44.95
N LEU A 422 -9.05 12.63 43.98
CA LEU A 422 -10.29 12.84 43.25
C LEU A 422 -10.52 11.64 42.33
N ASP A 423 -11.78 11.25 42.13
CA ASP A 423 -12.14 10.39 41.02
C ASP A 423 -11.98 11.14 39.67
N TRP A 424 -12.09 10.40 38.57
CA TRP A 424 -11.80 10.97 37.25
C TRP A 424 -12.81 12.04 36.84
N ASP A 425 -14.09 11.85 37.16
CA ASP A 425 -15.16 12.81 36.81
C ASP A 425 -14.99 14.12 37.59
N ALA A 426 -14.78 14.05 38.90
CA ALA A 426 -14.52 15.24 39.72
C ALA A 426 -13.19 15.92 39.37
N PHE A 427 -12.19 15.16 38.92
CA PHE A 427 -10.94 15.73 38.42
C PHE A 427 -11.13 16.42 37.07
N ASN A 428 -11.88 15.82 36.14
CA ASN A 428 -12.16 16.41 34.83
C ASN A 428 -12.92 17.74 34.97
N GLU A 429 -13.96 17.76 35.79
CA GLU A 429 -14.78 18.96 36.04
C GLU A 429 -13.95 20.09 36.65
N LYS A 430 -13.07 19.79 37.61
CA LYS A 430 -12.24 20.78 38.30
C LYS A 430 -10.90 21.07 37.63
N ALA A 431 -10.56 20.37 36.55
CA ALA A 431 -9.24 20.47 35.93
C ALA A 431 -8.85 21.93 35.54
N PRO A 432 -9.75 22.76 34.99
CA PRO A 432 -9.45 24.17 34.70
C PRO A 432 -9.12 24.98 35.95
N ASP A 433 -9.94 24.86 37.00
CA ASP A 433 -9.73 25.58 38.28
C ASP A 433 -8.43 25.14 38.95
N LEU A 434 -8.16 23.84 38.97
CA LEU A 434 -6.93 23.27 39.51
C LEU A 434 -5.67 23.77 38.78
N LEU A 435 -5.78 24.01 37.47
CA LEU A 435 -4.68 24.58 36.68
C LEU A 435 -4.51 26.07 36.99
N LEU A 436 -5.60 26.84 37.10
CA LEU A 436 -5.56 28.26 37.52
C LEU A 436 -4.92 28.43 38.90
N ASP A 437 -5.32 27.60 39.88
CA ASP A 437 -4.73 27.61 41.23
C ASP A 437 -3.22 27.37 41.19
N ALA A 438 -2.78 26.38 40.41
CA ALA A 438 -1.36 26.08 40.24
C ALA A 438 -0.60 27.25 39.58
N ILE A 439 -1.17 27.86 38.54
CA ILE A 439 -0.59 29.03 37.86
C ILE A 439 -0.49 30.21 38.83
N HIS A 440 -1.52 30.49 39.62
CA HIS A 440 -1.55 31.57 40.59
C HIS A 440 -0.40 31.44 41.60
N VAL A 441 -0.21 30.24 42.15
CA VAL A 441 0.91 29.93 43.07
C VAL A 441 2.26 30.08 42.37
N MET A 442 2.40 29.57 41.15
CA MET A 442 3.66 29.65 40.39
C MET A 442 4.05 31.09 40.02
N ARG A 443 3.07 31.96 39.74
CA ARG A 443 3.31 33.39 39.43
C ARG A 443 3.64 34.25 40.65
N SER A 444 3.38 33.75 41.86
CA SER A 444 3.73 34.50 43.08
C SER A 444 5.25 34.78 43.13
N PRO A 445 5.70 36.01 43.45
CA PRO A 445 7.11 36.37 43.52
C PRO A 445 7.95 35.47 44.42
N ASP A 446 7.32 34.95 45.49
CA ASP A 446 7.98 34.14 46.52
C ASP A 446 8.06 32.64 46.19
N SER A 447 7.50 32.21 45.05
CA SER A 447 7.37 30.78 44.71
C SER A 447 8.72 30.11 44.38
N GLY A 448 9.68 30.87 43.84
CA GLY A 448 10.92 30.33 43.30
C GLY A 448 10.74 29.45 42.05
N VAL A 449 9.55 29.43 41.43
CA VAL A 449 9.18 28.54 40.30
C VAL A 449 9.00 29.30 38.97
N GLN A 450 9.51 30.54 38.87
CA GLN A 450 9.26 31.43 37.72
C GLN A 450 9.75 30.88 36.37
N ASP A 451 10.75 30.00 36.35
CA ASP A 451 11.31 29.44 35.11
C ASP A 451 10.53 28.20 34.61
N ARG A 452 9.19 28.22 34.71
CA ARG A 452 8.31 27.13 34.24
C ARG A 452 7.25 27.58 33.24
N PHE A 453 7.18 28.88 32.94
CA PHE A 453 6.29 29.44 31.93
C PHE A 453 6.86 29.31 30.52
N PHE A 454 5.97 29.28 29.53
CA PHE A 454 6.29 29.02 28.13
C PHE A 454 6.32 30.32 27.31
N ASP A 455 7.16 30.38 26.28
CA ASP A 455 7.16 31.46 25.31
C ASP A 455 6.07 31.25 24.24
N ALA A 456 5.68 29.98 24.00
CA ALA A 456 4.66 29.61 23.04
C ALA A 456 3.80 28.43 23.52
N ILE A 457 2.52 28.42 23.14
CA ILE A 457 1.59 27.30 23.30
C ILE A 457 1.05 26.93 21.93
N ILE A 458 1.04 25.63 21.63
CA ILE A 458 0.44 25.05 20.43
C ILE A 458 -0.55 23.98 20.91
N VAL A 459 -1.79 24.03 20.44
CA VAL A 459 -2.82 23.04 20.76
C VAL A 459 -3.23 22.33 19.49
N ASP A 460 -2.93 21.04 19.38
CA ASP A 460 -3.44 20.16 18.33
C ASP A 460 -4.67 19.39 18.80
N GLU A 461 -5.50 18.92 17.87
CA GLU A 461 -6.80 18.30 18.16
C GLU A 461 -7.74 19.21 18.98
N ALA A 462 -7.65 20.52 18.76
CA ALA A 462 -8.41 21.53 19.50
C ALA A 462 -9.94 21.34 19.44
N GLN A 463 -10.46 20.66 18.41
CA GLN A 463 -11.88 20.32 18.32
C GLN A 463 -12.36 19.39 19.45
N ASP A 464 -11.46 18.68 20.11
CA ASP A 464 -11.75 17.73 21.19
C ASP A 464 -11.58 18.37 22.59
N PHE A 465 -11.26 19.67 22.67
CA PHE A 465 -11.14 20.41 23.94
C PHE A 465 -12.49 21.02 24.37
N GLU A 466 -12.78 20.95 25.67
CA GLU A 466 -13.95 21.62 26.24
C GLU A 466 -13.73 23.14 26.38
N ALA A 467 -14.81 23.92 26.31
CA ALA A 467 -14.77 25.38 26.34
C ALA A 467 -14.03 25.93 27.59
N ALA A 468 -14.22 25.31 28.76
CA ALA A 468 -13.60 25.74 30.01
C ALA A 468 -12.08 25.53 30.04
N TRP A 469 -11.56 24.55 29.28
CA TRP A 469 -10.14 24.20 29.29
C TRP A 469 -9.26 25.28 28.65
N TRP A 470 -9.84 26.11 27.78
CA TRP A 470 -9.15 27.22 27.12
C TRP A 470 -8.81 28.38 28.05
N ILE A 471 -9.58 28.55 29.13
CA ILE A 471 -9.48 29.69 30.06
C ILE A 471 -8.08 29.78 30.70
N PRO A 472 -7.52 28.73 31.33
CA PRO A 472 -6.22 28.80 31.99
C PRO A 472 -5.00 28.82 31.05
N LEU A 473 -5.13 28.39 29.80
CA LEU A 473 -3.95 28.13 28.95
C LEU A 473 -3.10 29.38 28.67
N PRO A 474 -3.67 30.55 28.31
CA PRO A 474 -2.88 31.76 28.07
C PRO A 474 -2.03 32.17 29.28
N ASP A 475 -2.49 31.88 30.50
CA ASP A 475 -1.77 32.25 31.73
C ASP A 475 -0.55 31.36 32.00
N LEU A 476 -0.30 30.33 31.18
CA LEU A 476 0.96 29.58 31.18
C LEU A 476 2.04 30.21 30.28
N LEU A 477 1.70 31.23 29.50
CA LEU A 477 2.68 32.00 28.73
C LEU A 477 3.44 32.96 29.63
N LYS A 478 4.74 33.18 29.38
CA LYS A 478 5.51 34.23 30.07
C LYS A 478 4.85 35.60 29.91
N ASP A 479 4.28 35.85 28.73
CA ASP A 479 3.44 37.01 28.41
C ASP A 479 2.03 36.52 28.00
N PRO A 480 1.04 36.54 28.91
CA PRO A 480 -0.31 36.06 28.63
C PRO A 480 -1.07 36.85 27.56
N GLU A 481 -0.64 38.06 27.22
CA GLU A 481 -1.29 38.91 26.21
C GLU A 481 -0.61 38.77 24.85
N HIS A 482 0.73 38.84 24.81
CA HIS A 482 1.49 38.89 23.56
C HIS A 482 2.34 37.64 23.28
N GLY A 483 2.24 36.61 24.11
CA GLY A 483 2.89 35.32 23.87
C GLY A 483 2.32 34.60 22.64
N ILE A 484 3.05 33.59 22.17
CA ILE A 484 2.66 32.86 20.97
C ILE A 484 1.60 31.81 21.33
N PHE A 485 0.44 31.83 20.67
CA PHE A 485 -0.65 30.89 20.94
C PHE A 485 -1.29 30.41 19.63
N TYR A 486 -1.09 29.14 19.29
CA TYR A 486 -1.64 28.54 18.06
C TYR A 486 -2.58 27.40 18.36
N ILE A 487 -3.67 27.35 17.59
CA ILE A 487 -4.74 26.34 17.65
C ILE A 487 -4.86 25.67 16.27
#